data_AF-A0A317FAN8-F1
#
_entry.id   AF-A0A317FAN8-F1
#
_cell.length_a   1.000
_cell.length_b   1.000
_cell.length_c   1.000
_cell.angle_alpha   90.00
_cell.angle_beta   90.00
_cell.angle_gamma   90.00
#
_symmetry.space_group_name_H-M   'P 1'
#
loop_
_entity.id
_entity.type
_entity.pdbx_description
1 polymer ?
#
loop_
_entity_poly.entity_id
_entity_poly.type
_entity_poly.pdbx_seq_one_letter_code
_entity_poly.pdbx_strand_id
1 'polypeptide(L)' 'MLALAPPAAPALAQSTPATVFCANERILVERSKLVQVQSRMGHARICIIGPSFDFQPDGVTWVRQNLRRDVGDRCNCG' A
#
# COMPACT_ATOMS: atom_id res chain seq x y z
N MET A 1 45.36 21.58 7.39
CA MET A 1 44.69 20.32 7.74
C MET A 1 43.27 20.39 7.20
N LEU A 2 42.95 19.67 6.12
CA LEU A 2 41.58 19.64 5.58
C LEU A 2 40.76 18.63 6.39
N ALA A 3 39.73 19.13 7.09
CA ALA A 3 38.76 18.31 7.78
C ALA A 3 37.81 17.68 6.75
N LEU A 4 37.84 16.34 6.64
CA LEU A 4 36.83 15.60 5.88
C LEU A 4 35.49 15.66 6.65
N ALA A 5 34.47 16.26 6.04
CA ALA A 5 33.10 16.14 6.52
C ALA A 5 32.63 14.68 6.40
N PRO A 6 31.88 14.14 7.40
CA PRO A 6 31.37 12.79 7.33
C PRO A 6 30.34 12.65 6.18
N PRO A 7 30.27 11.48 5.52
CA PRO A 7 29.27 11.24 4.49
C PRO A 7 27.87 11.33 5.11
N ALA A 8 27.02 12.19 4.53
CA ALA A 8 25.61 12.27 4.89
C ALA A 8 24.98 10.88 4.73
N ALA A 9 24.45 10.33 5.82
CA ALA A 9 23.74 9.06 5.79
C ALA A 9 22.61 9.14 4.74
N PRO A 10 22.43 8.11 3.89
CA PRO A 10 21.34 8.11 2.95
C PRO A 10 20.05 8.19 3.77
N ALA A 11 19.26 9.25 3.57
CA ALA A 11 17.93 9.34 4.13
C ALA A 11 17.20 8.05 3.74
N LEU A 12 16.90 7.21 4.73
CA LEU A 12 16.17 5.97 4.55
C LEU A 12 14.90 6.34 3.79
N ALA A 13 14.83 5.97 2.50
CA ALA A 13 13.66 6.17 1.70
C ALA A 13 12.51 5.52 2.46
N GLN A 14 11.62 6.33 3.01
CA GLN A 14 10.42 5.87 3.70
C GLN A 14 9.60 5.11 2.68
N SER A 15 9.83 3.79 2.62
CA SER A 15 9.10 2.90 1.74
C SER A 15 7.65 3.09 2.10
N THR A 16 6.86 3.60 1.16
CA THR A 16 5.43 3.82 1.43
C THR A 16 4.83 2.44 1.69
N PRO A 17 4.21 2.22 2.86
CA PRO A 17 3.69 0.90 3.19
C PRO A 17 2.59 0.51 2.20
N ALA A 18 2.53 -0.79 1.90
CA ALA A 18 1.49 -1.38 1.09
C ALA A 18 0.20 -1.49 1.90
N THR A 19 -0.89 -0.90 1.44
CA THR A 19 -2.18 -0.97 2.14
C THR A 19 -3.16 -1.80 1.32
N VAL A 20 -4.04 -2.53 2.02
CA VAL A 20 -5.12 -3.30 1.39
C VAL A 20 -6.34 -2.42 1.18
N PHE A 21 -6.68 -2.17 -0.08
CA PHE A 21 -7.81 -1.36 -0.50
C PHE A 21 -8.87 -2.22 -1.18
N CYS A 22 -10.13 -1.82 -1.04
CA CYS A 22 -11.16 -2.14 -2.01
C CYS A 22 -11.32 -0.93 -2.93
N ALA A 23 -11.07 -1.10 -4.22
CA ALA A 23 -11.19 -0.05 -5.20
C ALA A 23 -11.88 -0.55 -6.44
N ASN A 24 -12.90 0.18 -6.90
CA ASN A 24 -13.72 -0.24 -8.03
C ASN A 24 -14.23 -1.69 -7.87
N GLU A 25 -14.69 -2.00 -6.67
CA GLU A 25 -15.14 -3.34 -6.24
C GLU A 25 -14.07 -4.44 -6.35
N ARG A 26 -12.77 -4.11 -6.40
CA ARG A 26 -11.69 -5.10 -6.41
C ARG A 26 -10.67 -4.90 -5.30
N ILE A 27 -10.19 -6.01 -4.74
CA ILE A 27 -9.14 -5.99 -3.71
C ILE A 27 -7.81 -5.63 -4.36
N LEU A 28 -7.13 -4.63 -3.82
CA LEU A 28 -5.80 -4.18 -4.26
C LEU A 28 -4.86 -4.09 -3.06
N VAL A 29 -3.57 -4.37 -3.30
CA VAL A 29 -2.51 -4.20 -2.31
C VAL A 29 -1.45 -3.31 -2.94
N GLU A 30 -1.42 -2.03 -2.57
CA GLU A 30 -0.58 -1.04 -3.26
C GLU A 30 0.25 -0.21 -2.28
N ARG A 31 1.51 0.05 -2.64
CA ARG A 31 2.48 0.91 -1.93
C ARG A 31 2.26 2.38 -2.28
N SER A 32 1.01 2.81 -2.26
CA SER A 32 0.62 4.16 -2.64
C SER A 32 -0.29 4.74 -1.57
N LYS A 33 -0.11 6.03 -1.29
CA LYS A 33 -1.03 6.77 -0.44
C LYS A 33 -2.42 6.72 -1.07
N LEU A 34 -3.46 6.60 -0.25
CA LEU A 34 -4.86 6.56 -0.70
C LEU A 34 -5.21 7.68 -1.70
N VAL A 35 -4.66 8.88 -1.52
CA VAL A 35 -4.84 10.03 -2.44
C VAL A 35 -4.29 9.75 -3.84
N GLN A 36 -3.17 9.03 -3.97
CA GLN A 36 -2.61 8.65 -5.27
C GLN A 36 -3.45 7.58 -5.95
N VAL A 37 -3.93 6.61 -5.16
CA VAL A 37 -4.84 5.56 -5.63
C VAL A 37 -6.16 6.17 -6.12
N GLN A 38 -6.70 7.14 -5.37
CA GLN A 38 -7.86 7.95 -5.76
C GLN A 38 -7.60 8.77 -7.02
N SER A 39 -6.47 9.46 -7.10
CA SER A 39 -6.12 10.26 -8.29
C SER A 39 -5.97 9.40 -9.55
N ARG A 40 -5.43 8.18 -9.43
CA ARG A 40 -5.29 7.25 -10.56
C ARG A 40 -6.62 6.65 -11.01
N MET A 41 -7.54 6.40 -10.07
CA MET A 41 -8.81 5.73 -10.35
C MET A 41 -10.01 6.68 -10.49
N GLY A 42 -9.81 7.99 -10.35
CA GLY A 42 -10.84 9.01 -10.60
C GLY A 42 -12.04 8.87 -9.68
N HIS A 43 -13.23 8.64 -10.25
CA HIS A 43 -14.50 8.49 -9.50
C HIS A 43 -14.69 7.11 -8.85
N ALA A 44 -13.66 6.26 -8.82
CA ALA A 44 -13.76 4.94 -8.19
C ALA A 44 -14.02 5.06 -6.69
N ARG A 45 -15.00 4.31 -6.19
CA ARG A 45 -15.20 4.13 -4.75
C ARG A 45 -14.00 3.37 -4.19
N ILE A 46 -13.26 4.00 -3.29
CA ILE A 46 -12.07 3.43 -2.64
C ILE A 46 -12.26 3.46 -1.13
N CYS A 47 -12.03 2.33 -0.48
CA CYS A 47 -11.99 2.22 0.97
C CYS A 47 -10.83 1.32 1.40
N ILE A 48 -10.29 1.61 2.58
CA ILE A 48 -9.29 0.75 3.22
C ILE A 48 -10.06 -0.41 3.87
N ILE A 49 -9.69 -1.64 3.51
CA ILE A 49 -10.36 -2.86 4.02
C ILE A 49 -9.43 -3.73 4.87
N GLY A 50 -8.18 -3.30 5.05
CA GLY A 50 -7.19 -4.03 5.81
C GLY A 50 -6.03 -3.14 6.25
N PRO A 51 -5.06 -3.72 6.96
CA PRO A 51 -3.93 -2.97 7.50
C PRO A 51 -2.92 -2.58 6.41
N SER A 52 -1.90 -1.83 6.84
CA SER A 52 -0.75 -1.44 6.04
C SER A 52 0.46 -2.30 6.39
N PHE A 53 1.29 -2.59 5.38
CA PHE A 53 2.41 -3.54 5.45
C PHE A 53 3.66 -2.92 4.86
N ASP A 54 4.79 -2.98 5.55
CA ASP A 54 6.05 -2.46 5.04
C ASP A 54 6.66 -3.35 3.93
N PHE A 55 6.30 -4.65 3.91
CA PHE A 55 6.81 -5.68 2.97
C PHE A 55 5.68 -6.31 2.16
N GLN A 56 5.92 -6.60 0.87
CA GLN A 56 4.84 -6.87 -0.09
C GLN A 56 4.35 -8.32 -0.31
N PRO A 57 4.85 -9.41 0.31
CA PRO A 57 4.02 -10.62 0.35
C PRO A 57 2.97 -10.55 1.47
N ASP A 58 3.17 -9.71 2.49
CA ASP A 58 2.38 -9.74 3.71
C ASP A 58 0.94 -9.28 3.48
N GLY A 59 0.74 -8.23 2.68
CA GLY A 59 -0.61 -7.76 2.33
C GLY A 59 -1.42 -8.78 1.54
N VAL A 60 -0.79 -9.47 0.58
CA VAL A 60 -1.44 -10.54 -0.20
C VAL A 60 -1.77 -11.73 0.71
N THR A 61 -0.83 -12.11 1.58
CA THR A 61 -1.00 -13.20 2.54
C THR A 61 -2.13 -12.90 3.51
N TRP A 62 -2.18 -11.68 4.03
CA TRP A 62 -3.24 -11.23 4.92
C TRP A 62 -4.61 -11.26 4.25
N VAL A 63 -4.73 -10.82 2.99
CA VAL A 63 -5.97 -10.89 2.20
C VAL A 63 -6.48 -12.34 2.15
N ARG A 64 -5.60 -13.29 1.81
CA ARG A 64 -5.96 -14.72 1.77
C ARG A 64 -6.38 -15.27 3.12
N GLN A 65 -5.67 -14.93 4.17
CA GLN A 65 -5.91 -15.48 5.51
C GLN A 65 -7.14 -14.87 6.19
N ASN A 66 -7.38 -13.57 6.03
CA ASN A 66 -8.38 -12.83 6.79
C ASN A 66 -9.68 -12.62 6.00
N LEU A 67 -9.57 -12.30 4.71
CA LEU A 67 -10.74 -12.10 3.85
C LEU A 67 -11.22 -13.41 3.21
N ARG A 68 -10.37 -14.45 3.19
CA ARG A 68 -10.62 -15.71 2.45
C ARG A 68 -10.91 -15.45 0.96
N ARG A 69 -10.18 -14.51 0.39
CA ARG A 69 -10.25 -14.03 -1.01
C ARG A 69 -8.84 -13.84 -1.56
N ASP A 70 -8.74 -13.58 -2.85
CA ASP A 70 -7.50 -13.20 -3.52
C ASP A 70 -7.46 -11.71 -3.89
N VAL A 71 -6.24 -11.18 -4.13
CA VAL A 71 -6.09 -9.84 -4.72
C VAL A 71 -6.68 -9.85 -6.13
N GLY A 72 -7.53 -8.87 -6.42
CA GLY A 72 -8.34 -8.80 -7.65
C GLY A 72 -9.76 -9.36 -7.49
N ASP A 73 -10.06 -10.11 -6.43
CA ASP A 73 -11.42 -10.56 -6.15
C ASP A 73 -12.36 -9.40 -5.85
N ARG A 74 -13.67 -9.69 -5.98
CA ARG A 74 -14.70 -8.71 -5.69
C ARG A 74 -14.72 -8.35 -4.21
N CYS A 75 -14.78 -7.06 -3.94
CA CYS A 75 -15.00 -6.48 -2.61
C CYS A 75 -16.07 -5.39 -2.69
N ASN A 76 -16.57 -4.96 -1.54
CA ASN A 76 -17.45 -3.81 -1.45
C ASN A 76 -16.97 -2.89 -0.33
N CYS A 77 -17.01 -1.59 -0.59
CA CYS A 77 -17.00 -0.59 0.46
C CYS A 77 -18.43 -0.56 0.99
N GLY A 78 -18.67 -1.15 2.16
CA GLY A 78 -19.99 -1.29 2.80
C GLY A 78 -21.03 -0.26 2.40
#